data_AF-A0A7Y2ZQ09-F1
#
_entry.id   AF-A0A7Y2ZQ09-F1
#
_cell.length_a   1.000
_cell.length_b   1.000
_cell.length_c   1.000
_cell.angle_alpha   90.00
_cell.angle_beta   90.00
_cell.angle_gamma   90.00
#
_symmetry.space_group_name_H-M   'P 1'
#
loop_
_entity.id
_entity.type
_entity.pdbx_description
1 polymer ?
#
loop_
_entity_poly.entity_id
_entity_poly.type
_entity_poly.pdbx_seq_one_letter_code
_entity_poly.pdbx_strand_id
1 'polypeptide(L)' 'MRKEGPEILTIGQGDQEAQMIKLLLDEGYNGPWSILGHIKTEDVKVVLDRNLNGLKSLNLSLE' A
#
# COMPACT_ATOMS: atom_id res chain seq x y z
N MET A 1 -5.27 5.72 1.08
CA MET A 1 -5.97 7.02 1.27
C MET A 1 -7.39 6.78 1.73
N ARG A 2 -7.98 7.65 2.56
CA ARG A 2 -9.42 7.64 2.84
C ARG A 2 -10.14 8.72 2.04
N LYS A 3 -11.36 8.43 1.58
CA LYS A 3 -12.13 9.28 0.64
C LYS A 3 -12.28 10.75 1.08
N GLU A 4 -12.26 11.01 2.39
CA GLU A 4 -12.41 12.36 2.98
C GLU A 4 -11.53 12.53 4.24
N GLY A 5 -10.33 11.92 4.23
CA GLY A 5 -9.50 11.81 5.43
C GLY A 5 -8.01 11.86 5.16
N PRO A 6 -7.18 11.35 6.08
CA PRO A 6 -5.73 11.34 5.90
C PRO A 6 -5.33 10.57 4.63
N GLU A 7 -4.46 11.18 3.86
CA GLU A 7 -3.94 10.61 2.62
C GLU A 7 -2.79 9.63 2.89
N ILE A 8 -1.97 9.95 3.90
CA ILE A 8 -0.82 9.15 4.32
C ILE A 8 -1.26 8.19 5.42
N LEU A 9 -1.39 6.92 5.06
CA LEU A 9 -1.79 5.83 5.94
C LEU A 9 -0.87 4.63 5.74
N THR A 10 -0.87 3.72 6.71
CA THR A 10 -0.27 2.39 6.49
C THR A 10 -1.05 1.68 5.38
N ILE A 11 -0.34 1.07 4.42
CA ILE A 11 -0.96 0.31 3.32
C ILE A 11 -2.00 -0.68 3.89
N GLY A 12 -3.17 -0.75 3.27
CA GLY A 12 -4.26 -1.63 3.70
C GLY A 12 -5.21 -1.01 4.74
N GLN A 13 -4.97 0.23 5.17
CA GLN A 13 -5.88 0.98 6.04
C GLN A 13 -6.69 2.06 5.31
N GLY A 14 -6.37 2.31 4.04
CA GLY A 14 -7.17 3.16 3.17
C GLY A 14 -8.13 2.36 2.28
N ASP A 15 -8.92 3.12 1.51
CA ASP A 15 -10.10 2.60 0.81
C ASP A 15 -9.81 2.27 -0.67
N GLN A 16 -8.63 2.65 -1.18
CA GLN A 16 -8.35 2.68 -2.62
C GLN A 16 -7.17 1.78 -3.02
N GLU A 17 -6.31 1.38 -2.08
CA GLU A 17 -5.05 0.67 -2.39
C GLU A 17 -5.27 -0.60 -3.22
N ALA A 18 -6.24 -1.45 -2.87
CA ALA A 18 -6.50 -2.70 -3.58
C ALA A 18 -6.90 -2.47 -5.04
N GLN A 19 -7.79 -1.51 -5.30
CA GLN A 19 -8.24 -1.19 -6.66
C GLN A 19 -7.10 -0.61 -7.50
N MET A 20 -6.28 0.27 -6.92
CA MET A 20 -5.14 0.87 -7.62
C MET A 20 -4.11 -0.18 -8.02
N ILE A 21 -3.79 -1.11 -7.12
CA ILE A 21 -2.84 -2.20 -7.41
C ILE A 21 -3.44 -3.14 -8.47
N LYS A 22 -4.71 -3.52 -8.32
CA LYS A 22 -5.39 -4.39 -9.30
C LYS A 22 -5.38 -3.78 -10.70
N LEU A 23 -5.70 -2.49 -10.84
CA LEU A 23 -5.65 -1.80 -12.13
C LEU A 23 -4.28 -1.93 -12.81
N LEU A 24 -3.19 -1.71 -12.07
CA LEU A 24 -1.84 -1.84 -12.62
C LEU A 24 -1.50 -3.28 -13.01
N LEU A 25 -1.95 -4.27 -12.24
CA LEU A 25 -1.79 -5.69 -12.57
C LEU A 25 -2.58 -6.06 -13.82
N ASP A 26 -3.84 -5.62 -13.93
CA ASP A 26 -4.73 -5.88 -15.07
C ASP A 26 -4.18 -5.24 -16.36
N GLU A 27 -3.51 -4.08 -16.27
CA GLU A 27 -2.80 -3.40 -17.37
C GLU A 27 -1.42 -4.04 -17.69
N GLY A 28 -1.04 -5.12 -16.99
CA GLY A 28 0.17 -5.89 -17.28
C GLY A 28 1.47 -5.32 -16.71
N TYR A 29 1.40 -4.47 -15.68
CA TYR A 29 2.60 -3.98 -15.01
C TYR A 29 3.37 -5.13 -14.33
N ASN A 30 4.62 -5.32 -14.74
CA ASN A 30 5.51 -6.38 -14.24
C ASN A 30 6.83 -5.85 -13.63
N GLY A 31 6.90 -4.53 -13.40
CA GLY A 31 8.05 -3.88 -12.79
C GLY A 31 8.15 -4.10 -11.28
N PRO A 32 9.28 -3.70 -10.67
CA PRO A 32 9.46 -3.79 -9.23
C PRO A 32 8.57 -2.78 -8.49
N TRP A 33 7.98 -3.22 -7.39
CA TRP A 33 7.23 -2.36 -6.46
C TRP A 33 8.13 -1.97 -5.29
N SER A 34 8.02 -0.73 -4.80
CA SER A 34 8.86 -0.21 -3.72
C SER A 34 8.08 0.71 -2.79
N ILE A 35 8.46 0.74 -1.51
CA ILE A 35 7.88 1.59 -0.47
C ILE A 35 8.86 2.73 -0.18
N LEU A 36 8.39 3.98 -0.30
CA LEU A 36 9.18 5.17 0.00
C LEU A 36 8.98 5.62 1.46
N GLY A 37 10.05 5.53 2.26
CA GLY A 37 10.05 6.01 3.64
C GLY A 37 10.23 7.52 3.73
N HIS A 38 9.19 8.25 4.14
CA HIS A 38 9.22 9.71 4.32
C HIS A 38 8.94 10.18 5.76
N ILE A 39 8.46 9.29 6.63
CA ILE A 39 8.13 9.60 8.02
C ILE A 39 9.42 9.74 8.82
N LYS A 40 9.69 10.95 9.34
CA LYS A 40 10.93 11.26 10.07
C LYS A 40 10.85 10.98 11.58
N THR A 41 9.64 10.84 12.11
CA THR A 41 9.34 10.80 13.54
C THR A 41 9.18 9.38 14.09
N GLU A 42 9.24 8.37 13.24
CA GLU A 42 9.02 6.97 13.61
C GLU A 42 10.20 6.10 13.16
N ASP A 43 10.40 4.99 13.86
CA ASP A 43 11.40 3.99 13.46
C ASP A 43 11.06 3.40 12.08
N VAL A 44 12.01 3.50 11.15
CA VAL A 44 11.83 3.11 9.75
C VAL A 44 11.50 1.63 9.61
N LYS A 45 12.13 0.76 10.41
CA LYS A 45 11.88 -0.68 10.36
C LYS A 45 10.44 -0.99 10.80
N VAL A 46 9.97 -0.37 11.87
CA VAL A 46 8.60 -0.55 12.38
C VAL A 46 7.56 -0.02 11.38
N VAL A 47 7.83 1.10 10.71
CA VAL A 47 6.95 1.61 9.63
C VAL A 47 6.92 0.66 8.44
N LEU A 48 8.09 0.15 8.01
CA LEU A 48 8.18 -0.78 6.89
C LEU A 48 7.44 -2.09 7.20
N ASP A 49 7.67 -2.68 8.37
CA ASP A 49 7.03 -3.94 8.79
C ASP A 49 5.50 -3.81 8.78
N ARG A 50 4.95 -2.68 9.25
CA ARG A 50 3.52 -2.37 9.19
C ARG A 50 2.99 -2.32 7.76
N ASN A 51 3.68 -1.62 6.86
CA ASN A 51 3.26 -1.51 5.46
C ASN A 51 3.36 -2.84 4.71
N LEU A 52 4.37 -3.66 4.99
CA LEU A 52 4.48 -5.01 4.41
C LEU A 52 3.36 -5.93 4.86
N ASN A 53 3.00 -5.90 6.14
CA ASN A 53 1.87 -6.67 6.66
C ASN A 53 0.54 -6.16 6.09
N GLY A 54 0.40 -4.85 5.97
CA GLY A 54 -0.71 -4.20 5.30
C GLY A 54 -0.89 -4.65 3.86
N LEU A 55 0.19 -4.67 3.07
CA LEU A 55 0.18 -5.16 1.70
C LEU A 55 -0.25 -6.62 1.60
N LYS A 56 0.25 -7.49 2.48
CA LYS A 56 -0.16 -8.91 2.54
C LYS A 56 -1.63 -9.11 2.89
N SER A 57 -2.22 -8.15 3.61
CA SER A 57 -3.64 -8.20 4.00
C SER A 57 -4.58 -7.79 2.87
N LEU A 58 -4.06 -7.12 1.82
CA LEU A 58 -4.84 -6.83 0.63
C LEU A 58 -5.13 -8.14 -0.09
N ASN A 59 -6.39 -8.58 -0.06
CA ASN A 59 -6.83 -9.75 -0.80
C ASN A 59 -6.93 -9.41 -2.30
N LEU A 60 -5.78 -9.36 -2.98
CA LEU A 60 -5.64 -9.02 -4.39
C LEU A 60 -6.03 -10.19 -5.30
N SER A 61 -7.17 -10.84 -5.03
CA SER A 61 -7.67 -11.97 -5.82
C SER A 61 -7.60 -11.62 -7.31
N LEU A 62 -6.71 -12.33 -8.02
CA LEU A 62 -6.65 -12.30 -9.47
C LEU A 62 -7.73 -13.27 -9.95
N GLU A 63 -8.96 -12.77 -10.09
CA GLU A 63 -10.03 -13.47 -10.82
C GLU A 63 -9.78 -13.40 -12.33
#